data_AF-W1EZM3-F1
#
_entry.id   AF-W1EZM3-F1
#
_cell.length_a   1.000
_cell.length_b   1.000
_cell.length_c   1.000
_cell.angle_alpha   90.00
_cell.angle_beta   90.00
_cell.angle_gamma   90.00
#
_symmetry.space_group_name_H-M   'P 1'
#
loop_
_entity.id
_entity.type
_entity.pdbx_description
1 polymer ?
#
loop_
_entity_poly.entity_id
_entity_poly.type
_entity_poly.pdbx_seq_one_letter_code
_entity_poly.pdbx_strand_id
1 'polypeptide(L)'
;MKESNSRREFLSQSGKMVTAAALFGTSVPLAHAAVAGTLNCEANNTMKITDPHYYLDNVLLETGFDYENGVAVQTRTARQTVEIQDGKIVALRENKQHPDATLPHYDAGGKLMLPTTRDMHIHLDKTFYGGPWRSLNRPAGTTIQDMIKLEQKMLPELQPYTQERAEKLIDLLQSKGTTIARSHCNIEPVSGLKICKICRRCWRGVRRASSVKSSPSRSTVCCCRNRNP
;
A
#
# COMPACT_ATOMS: atom_id res chain seq x y z
N MET A 1 -1.12 -25.08 -21.27
CA MET A 1 -0.44 -24.06 -20.46
C MET A 1 -0.96 -22.70 -20.91
N LYS A 2 -1.82 -22.05 -20.12
CA LYS A 2 -2.34 -20.71 -20.45
C LYS A 2 -1.40 -19.69 -19.82
N GLU A 3 -0.78 -18.86 -20.65
CA GLU A 3 0.04 -17.74 -20.19
C GLU A 3 -0.82 -16.80 -19.33
N SER A 4 -0.47 -16.72 -18.05
CA SER A 4 -1.07 -15.76 -17.12
C SER A 4 -0.37 -14.42 -17.34
N ASN A 5 -0.89 -13.58 -18.24
CA ASN A 5 -0.36 -12.23 -18.40
C ASN A 5 -0.60 -11.42 -17.11
N SER A 6 0.52 -10.90 -16.59
CA SER A 6 0.64 -10.34 -15.26
C SER A 6 -0.10 -9.02 -15.13
N ARG A 7 -0.72 -8.73 -13.97
CA ARG A 7 -1.31 -7.42 -13.59
C ARG A 7 -0.43 -6.21 -13.94
N ARG A 8 0.89 -6.40 -13.98
CA ARG A 8 1.86 -5.39 -14.40
C ARG A 8 1.63 -4.92 -15.84
N GLU A 9 1.24 -5.82 -16.73
CA GLU A 9 1.01 -5.53 -18.14
C GLU A 9 -0.23 -4.64 -18.32
N PHE A 10 -1.35 -4.97 -17.67
CA PHE A 10 -2.56 -4.14 -17.64
C PHE A 10 -2.30 -2.71 -17.16
N LEU A 11 -1.60 -2.56 -16.02
CA LEU A 11 -1.23 -1.23 -15.49
C LEU A 11 -0.23 -0.49 -16.40
N SER A 12 0.63 -1.21 -17.12
CA SER A 12 1.60 -0.59 -18.03
C SER A 12 1.02 -0.17 -19.37
N GLN A 13 -0.03 -0.84 -19.85
CA GLN A 13 -0.69 -0.53 -21.12
C GLN A 13 -1.74 0.57 -20.95
N SER A 14 -2.48 0.58 -19.84
CA SER A 14 -3.41 1.68 -19.50
C SER A 14 -2.71 3.05 -19.37
N GLY A 15 -1.44 3.07 -18.93
CA GLY A 15 -0.63 4.30 -18.91
C GLY A 15 -0.19 4.83 -20.28
N LYS A 16 -0.27 4.02 -21.35
CA LYS A 16 0.14 4.41 -22.71
C LYS A 16 -0.99 5.05 -23.54
N MET A 17 -2.25 4.96 -23.12
CA MET A 17 -3.40 5.49 -23.89
C MET A 17 -3.79 6.94 -23.57
N VAL A 18 -3.07 7.66 -22.70
CA VAL A 18 -3.44 9.04 -22.31
C VAL A 18 -2.76 10.12 -23.17
N THR A 19 -1.92 9.80 -24.15
CA THR A 19 -1.10 10.82 -24.86
C THR A 19 -1.45 11.03 -26.34
N ALA A 20 -2.70 10.83 -26.77
CA ALA A 20 -3.06 11.06 -28.19
C ALA A 20 -4.49 11.58 -28.44
N ALA A 21 -5.01 12.48 -27.60
CA ALA A 21 -6.29 13.14 -27.87
C ALA A 21 -6.27 14.60 -27.35
N ALA A 22 -5.46 15.46 -27.95
CA ALA A 22 -5.49 16.90 -27.68
C ALA A 22 -5.63 17.75 -28.96
N LEU A 23 -5.78 17.15 -30.13
CA LEU A 23 -5.98 17.88 -31.38
C LEU A 23 -7.08 17.17 -32.18
N PHE A 24 -8.09 17.94 -32.57
CA PHE A 24 -9.29 17.62 -33.36
C PHE A 24 -10.57 17.24 -32.59
N GLY A 25 -11.55 18.14 -32.67
CA GLY A 25 -12.93 17.77 -33.01
C GLY A 25 -13.90 17.62 -31.85
N THR A 26 -14.75 18.63 -31.70
CA THR A 26 -15.96 18.64 -30.87
C THR A 26 -16.92 17.50 -31.25
N SER A 27 -16.88 16.37 -30.55
CA SER A 27 -18.01 15.45 -30.27
C SER A 27 -17.50 14.11 -29.76
N VAL A 28 -17.09 14.06 -28.49
CA VAL A 28 -16.91 12.78 -27.78
C VAL A 28 -18.03 12.69 -26.76
N PRO A 29 -18.83 11.60 -26.71
CA PRO A 29 -19.77 11.41 -25.62
C PRO A 29 -18.96 11.37 -24.32
N LEU A 30 -19.21 12.34 -23.44
CA LEU A 30 -18.66 12.36 -22.10
C LEU A 30 -19.16 11.09 -21.40
N ALA A 31 -18.29 10.09 -21.27
CA ALA A 31 -18.54 8.96 -20.38
C ALA A 31 -18.62 9.53 -18.96
N HIS A 32 -19.83 9.80 -18.50
CA HIS A 32 -20.07 10.11 -17.11
C HIS A 32 -19.75 8.83 -16.34
N ALA A 33 -18.74 8.89 -15.46
CA ALA A 33 -18.68 7.94 -14.37
C ALA A 33 -20.06 7.98 -13.71
N ALA A 34 -20.76 6.84 -13.69
CA ALA A 34 -22.00 6.73 -12.94
C ALA A 34 -21.73 7.31 -11.56
N VAL A 35 -22.59 8.23 -11.12
CA VAL A 35 -22.55 8.75 -9.75
C VAL A 35 -22.59 7.51 -8.88
N ALA A 36 -21.45 7.15 -8.29
CA ALA A 36 -21.40 6.15 -7.26
C ALA A 36 -22.34 6.70 -6.20
N GLY A 37 -23.51 6.06 -6.08
CA GLY A 37 -24.46 6.40 -5.03
C GLY A 37 -23.68 6.51 -3.73
N THR A 38 -24.01 7.50 -2.92
CA THR A 38 -23.33 7.78 -1.65
C THR A 38 -23.35 6.51 -0.82
N LEU A 39 -22.32 5.67 -0.98
CA LEU A 39 -22.09 4.55 -0.10
C LEU A 39 -21.64 5.22 1.17
N ASN A 40 -22.58 5.40 2.09
CA ASN A 40 -22.28 5.69 3.46
C ASN A 40 -21.43 4.49 3.93
N CYS A 41 -20.12 4.61 3.80
CA CYS A 41 -19.19 3.64 4.33
C CYS A 41 -19.20 3.87 5.84
N GLU A 42 -20.25 3.38 6.48
CA GLU A 42 -20.28 3.29 7.92
C GLU A 42 -19.11 2.38 8.33
N ALA A 43 -18.02 3.00 8.77
CA ALA A 43 -16.88 2.34 9.37
C ALA A 43 -17.20 1.82 10.78
N ASN A 44 -18.48 1.56 11.07
CA ASN A 44 -19.00 1.38 12.41
C ASN A 44 -18.85 -0.05 12.94
N ASN A 45 -18.33 -0.99 12.14
CA ASN A 45 -18.10 -2.34 12.66
C ASN A 45 -16.88 -3.00 12.00
N THR A 46 -15.70 -2.74 12.55
CA THR A 46 -14.52 -3.58 12.29
C THR A 46 -14.83 -4.98 12.83
N MET A 47 -15.05 -5.94 11.94
CA MET A 47 -15.31 -7.32 12.31
C MET A 47 -14.10 -7.89 13.06
N LYS A 48 -14.30 -8.28 14.32
CA LYS A 48 -13.29 -9.01 15.10
C LYS A 48 -13.48 -10.50 14.86
N ILE A 49 -12.57 -11.11 14.12
CA ILE A 49 -12.52 -12.56 13.91
C ILE A 49 -11.46 -13.13 14.84
N THR A 50 -11.84 -14.06 15.71
CA THR A 50 -10.95 -14.72 16.68
C THR A 50 -10.66 -16.17 16.33
N ASP A 51 -11.51 -16.77 15.51
CA ASP A 51 -11.45 -18.18 15.15
C ASP A 51 -10.27 -18.45 14.22
N PRO A 52 -9.45 -19.49 14.50
CA PRO A 52 -8.29 -19.80 13.68
C PRO A 52 -8.68 -20.41 12.32
N HIS A 53 -9.86 -21.03 12.24
CA HIS A 53 -10.37 -21.67 11.02
C HIS A 53 -11.82 -21.25 10.79
N TYR A 54 -12.09 -20.61 9.65
CA TYR A 54 -13.40 -20.05 9.33
C TYR A 54 -13.62 -19.84 7.84
N TYR A 55 -14.88 -19.62 7.47
CA TYR A 55 -15.27 -19.15 6.14
C TYR A 55 -15.55 -17.64 6.13
N LEU A 56 -15.14 -16.96 5.06
CA LEU A 56 -15.50 -15.58 4.78
C LEU A 56 -16.33 -15.54 3.51
N ASP A 57 -17.63 -15.31 3.65
CA ASP A 57 -18.62 -15.31 2.58
C ASP A 57 -18.74 -13.94 1.91
N ASN A 58 -19.36 -13.93 0.73
CA ASN A 58 -19.63 -12.73 -0.07
C ASN A 58 -18.37 -11.88 -0.29
N VAL A 59 -17.22 -12.51 -0.45
CA VAL A 59 -15.99 -11.84 -0.81
C VAL A 59 -16.00 -11.60 -2.30
N LEU A 60 -15.88 -10.34 -2.73
CA LEU A 60 -15.72 -10.03 -4.15
C LEU A 60 -14.24 -10.22 -4.52
N LEU A 61 -13.97 -11.09 -5.48
CA LEU A 61 -12.63 -11.38 -5.99
C LEU A 61 -12.53 -11.04 -7.48
N GLU A 62 -11.37 -10.53 -7.89
CA GLU A 62 -10.97 -10.47 -9.30
C GLU A 62 -10.72 -11.90 -9.80
N THR A 63 -11.43 -12.31 -10.84
CA THR A 63 -11.32 -13.65 -11.44
C THR A 63 -10.68 -13.63 -12.83
N GLY A 64 -10.42 -12.45 -13.38
CA GLY A 64 -9.69 -12.26 -14.62
C GLY A 64 -10.08 -10.97 -15.33
N PHE A 65 -9.85 -10.94 -16.64
CA PHE A 65 -10.16 -9.81 -17.52
C PHE A 65 -10.89 -10.29 -18.78
N ASP A 66 -11.64 -9.39 -19.40
CA ASP A 66 -12.16 -9.52 -20.76
C ASP A 66 -11.27 -8.73 -21.71
N TYR A 67 -11.05 -9.27 -22.91
CA TYR A 67 -10.10 -8.73 -23.89
C TYR A 67 -10.78 -8.48 -25.22
N GLU A 68 -10.46 -7.35 -25.85
CA GLU A 68 -10.80 -7.02 -27.23
C GLU A 68 -9.51 -6.71 -27.99
N ASN A 69 -9.29 -7.36 -29.13
CA ASN A 69 -8.08 -7.16 -29.94
C ASN A 69 -6.76 -7.27 -29.15
N GLY A 70 -6.73 -8.14 -28.13
CA GLY A 70 -5.55 -8.34 -27.25
C GLY A 70 -5.39 -7.31 -26.13
N VAL A 71 -6.29 -6.32 -26.02
CA VAL A 71 -6.30 -5.31 -24.96
C VAL A 71 -7.36 -5.66 -23.93
N ALA A 72 -6.98 -5.68 -22.65
CA ALA A 72 -7.95 -5.88 -21.57
C ALA A 72 -8.86 -4.65 -21.45
N VAL A 73 -10.17 -4.85 -21.61
CA VAL A 73 -11.19 -3.79 -21.60
C VAL A 73 -12.03 -3.77 -20.33
N GLN A 74 -12.11 -4.90 -19.62
CA GLN A 74 -12.92 -5.03 -18.42
C GLN A 74 -12.30 -6.02 -17.43
N THR A 75 -12.45 -5.74 -16.13
CA THR A 75 -12.12 -6.68 -15.05
C THR A 75 -13.33 -7.54 -14.72
N ARG A 76 -13.16 -8.86 -14.71
CA ARG A 76 -14.18 -9.80 -14.22
C ARG A 76 -14.04 -10.01 -12.72
N THR A 77 -15.18 -10.04 -12.06
CA THR A 77 -15.26 -10.31 -10.62
C THR A 77 -16.30 -11.38 -10.34
N ALA A 78 -16.12 -12.11 -9.25
CA ALA A 78 -17.11 -13.04 -8.73
C ALA A 78 -17.18 -12.95 -7.21
N ARG A 79 -18.37 -13.23 -6.65
CA ARG A 79 -18.50 -13.47 -5.22
C ARG A 79 -18.10 -14.90 -4.92
N GLN A 80 -17.25 -15.07 -3.91
CA GLN A 80 -16.74 -16.36 -3.48
C GLN A 80 -16.71 -16.43 -1.96
N THR A 81 -16.59 -17.65 -1.45
CA THR A 81 -16.25 -17.91 -0.05
C THR A 81 -14.76 -18.20 0.05
N VAL A 82 -14.07 -17.53 0.95
CA VAL A 82 -12.66 -17.74 1.24
C VAL A 82 -12.54 -18.53 2.53
N GLU A 83 -11.88 -19.68 2.50
CA GLU A 83 -11.58 -20.44 3.71
C GLU A 83 -10.21 -20.03 4.25
N ILE A 84 -10.21 -19.62 5.51
CA ILE A 84 -9.02 -19.18 6.22
C ILE A 84 -8.71 -20.18 7.32
N GLN A 85 -7.46 -20.66 7.38
CA GLN A 85 -6.93 -21.47 8.48
C GLN A 85 -5.58 -20.92 8.92
N ASP A 86 -5.44 -20.61 10.21
CA ASP A 86 -4.23 -20.05 10.83
C ASP A 86 -3.69 -18.81 10.08
N GLY A 87 -4.60 -17.96 9.62
CA GLY A 87 -4.28 -16.74 8.87
C GLY A 87 -3.83 -16.98 7.42
N LYS A 88 -4.00 -18.18 6.89
CA LYS A 88 -3.72 -18.53 5.49
C LYS A 88 -5.01 -18.82 4.75
N ILE A 89 -5.07 -18.42 3.49
CA ILE A 89 -6.12 -18.86 2.57
C ILE A 89 -5.83 -20.31 2.19
N VAL A 90 -6.70 -21.23 2.59
CA VAL A 90 -6.56 -22.67 2.28
C VAL A 90 -7.42 -23.11 1.11
N ALA A 91 -8.52 -22.41 0.83
CA ALA A 91 -9.35 -22.66 -0.34
C ALA A 91 -10.14 -21.42 -0.78
N LEU A 92 -10.45 -21.37 -2.08
CA LEU A 92 -11.49 -20.52 -2.65
C LEU A 92 -12.66 -21.44 -3.04
N ARG A 93 -13.88 -21.05 -2.68
CA ARG A 93 -15.08 -21.87 -2.83
C ARG A 93 -16.16 -21.09 -3.57
N GLU A 94 -17.16 -21.80 -4.08
CA GLU A 94 -18.38 -21.15 -4.53
C GLU A 94 -19.02 -20.38 -3.36
N ASN A 95 -19.70 -19.28 -3.67
CA ASN A 95 -20.20 -18.38 -2.63
C ASN A 95 -21.21 -19.10 -1.73
N LYS A 96 -21.02 -18.99 -0.42
CA LYS A 96 -21.82 -19.64 0.64
C LYS A 96 -21.76 -21.17 0.62
N GLN A 97 -20.71 -21.74 0.03
CA GLN A 97 -20.47 -23.18 0.10
C GLN A 97 -19.52 -23.50 1.26
N HIS A 98 -20.02 -24.27 2.23
CA HIS A 98 -19.30 -24.66 3.44
C HIS A 98 -19.22 -26.19 3.51
N PRO A 99 -18.15 -26.83 3.02
CA PRO A 99 -17.99 -28.28 3.11
C PRO A 99 -17.97 -28.79 4.54
N ASP A 100 -17.41 -28.02 5.47
CA ASP A 100 -17.52 -28.28 6.90
C ASP A 100 -18.51 -27.30 7.53
N ALA A 101 -19.75 -27.73 7.69
CA ALA A 101 -20.81 -26.91 8.27
C ALA A 101 -20.57 -26.56 9.77
N THR A 102 -19.57 -27.15 10.42
CA THR A 102 -19.26 -26.88 11.83
C THR A 102 -18.39 -25.64 12.02
N LEU A 103 -17.70 -25.18 10.97
CA LEU A 103 -16.85 -23.99 11.04
C LEU A 103 -17.67 -22.70 11.07
N PRO A 104 -17.21 -21.68 11.81
CA PRO A 104 -17.84 -20.36 11.79
C PRO A 104 -17.69 -19.73 10.41
N HIS A 105 -18.71 -18.96 10.01
CA HIS A 105 -18.70 -18.18 8.78
C HIS A 105 -19.03 -16.72 9.06
N TYR A 106 -18.41 -15.82 8.30
CA TYR A 106 -18.57 -14.38 8.44
C TYR A 106 -18.87 -13.74 7.09
N ASP A 107 -19.66 -12.67 7.09
CA ASP A 107 -20.03 -11.96 5.87
C ASP A 107 -19.08 -10.79 5.58
N ALA A 108 -18.35 -10.84 4.46
CA ALA A 108 -17.50 -9.73 4.01
C ALA A 108 -18.31 -8.52 3.49
N GLY A 109 -19.63 -8.64 3.36
CA GLY A 109 -20.54 -7.58 2.94
C GLY A 109 -20.36 -7.19 1.48
N GLY A 110 -19.99 -8.14 0.61
CA GLY A 110 -19.79 -7.90 -0.81
C GLY A 110 -18.52 -7.10 -1.13
N LYS A 111 -17.61 -6.90 -0.17
CA LYS A 111 -16.41 -6.06 -0.35
C LYS A 111 -15.35 -6.75 -1.20
N LEU A 112 -14.59 -5.92 -1.93
CA LEU A 112 -13.44 -6.36 -2.72
C LEU A 112 -12.30 -6.77 -1.79
N MET A 113 -11.86 -8.02 -1.89
CA MET A 113 -10.65 -8.48 -1.22
C MET A 113 -9.44 -8.16 -2.10
N LEU A 114 -8.56 -7.33 -1.56
CA LEU A 114 -7.31 -6.96 -2.20
C LEU A 114 -6.14 -7.67 -1.54
N PRO A 115 -5.06 -8.01 -2.29
CA PRO A 115 -3.79 -8.33 -1.67
C PRO A 115 -3.32 -7.18 -0.78
N THR A 116 -2.53 -7.50 0.24
CA THR A 116 -1.86 -6.49 1.06
C THR A 116 -1.04 -5.53 0.18
N THR A 117 -1.13 -4.24 0.44
CA THR A 117 -0.34 -3.25 -0.27
C THR A 117 1.08 -3.18 0.28
N ARG A 118 2.01 -2.76 -0.59
CA ARG A 118 3.41 -2.56 -0.23
C ARG A 118 3.84 -1.16 -0.62
N ASP A 119 4.35 -0.40 0.34
CA ASP A 119 4.94 0.91 0.07
C ASP A 119 6.46 0.79 -0.07
N MET A 120 6.95 0.83 -1.30
CA MET A 120 8.34 0.52 -1.59
C MET A 120 9.27 1.74 -1.59
N HIS A 121 8.75 2.94 -1.31
CA HIS A 121 9.51 4.18 -1.35
C HIS A 121 8.97 5.19 -0.33
N ILE A 122 9.38 5.06 0.93
CA ILE A 122 9.07 6.03 1.98
C ILE A 122 10.32 6.64 2.62
N HIS A 123 10.13 7.73 3.34
CA HIS A 123 11.16 8.40 4.14
C HIS A 123 10.67 8.61 5.58
N LEU A 124 11.05 7.71 6.48
CA LEU A 124 10.76 7.84 7.92
C LEU A 124 11.68 8.86 8.61
N ASP A 125 12.84 9.11 8.02
CA ASP A 125 13.92 9.94 8.54
C ASP A 125 13.58 11.44 8.55
N LYS A 126 12.78 11.88 7.58
CA LYS A 126 12.52 13.30 7.30
C LYS A 126 11.05 13.63 7.06
N THR A 127 10.15 12.85 7.65
CA THR A 127 8.71 13.11 7.58
C THR A 127 8.28 14.24 8.51
N PHE A 128 7.38 15.09 8.02
CA PHE A 128 6.67 16.09 8.85
C PHE A 128 5.36 15.54 9.43
N TYR A 129 4.93 14.35 8.99
CA TYR A 129 3.67 13.76 9.42
C TYR A 129 3.62 13.62 10.94
N GLY A 130 2.48 14.01 11.52
CA GLY A 130 2.28 14.00 12.97
C GLY A 130 2.74 15.26 13.72
N GLY A 131 3.27 16.26 13.02
CA GLY A 131 3.53 17.62 13.54
C GLY A 131 2.78 18.70 12.73
N PRO A 132 3.04 20.00 13.02
CA PRO A 132 2.47 21.10 12.26
C PRO A 132 2.82 21.00 10.77
N TRP A 133 1.85 21.31 9.91
CA TRP A 133 2.08 21.39 8.47
C TRP A 133 3.13 22.48 8.17
N ARG A 134 3.99 22.21 7.19
CA ARG A 134 4.99 23.16 6.70
C ARG A 134 4.95 23.21 5.18
N SER A 135 4.86 24.42 4.62
CA SER A 135 5.06 24.63 3.20
C SER A 135 6.54 24.49 2.86
N LEU A 136 6.82 24.07 1.63
CA LEU A 136 8.14 24.24 1.05
C LEU A 136 8.29 25.72 0.68
N ASN A 137 9.04 26.49 1.47
CA ASN A 137 9.45 27.83 1.07
C ASN A 137 10.55 27.70 0.00
N ARG A 138 10.14 27.52 -1.26
CA ARG A 138 11.03 27.34 -2.41
C ARG A 138 10.82 28.46 -3.45
N PRO A 139 11.44 29.63 -3.27
CA PRO A 139 11.38 30.72 -4.24
C PRO A 139 11.87 30.30 -5.63
N ALA A 140 11.42 31.00 -6.66
CA ALA A 140 11.92 30.83 -8.02
C ALA A 140 13.45 30.99 -8.04
N GLY A 141 14.16 30.10 -8.76
CA GLY A 141 15.62 30.09 -8.81
C GLY A 141 16.31 29.25 -7.71
N THR A 142 15.56 28.61 -6.80
CA THR A 142 16.16 27.70 -5.80
C THR A 142 16.90 26.54 -6.46
N THR A 143 18.21 26.44 -6.21
CA THR A 143 19.08 25.40 -6.77
C THR A 143 19.08 24.10 -5.93
N ILE A 144 19.66 23.03 -6.46
CA ILE A 144 19.87 21.78 -5.70
C ILE A 144 20.76 22.04 -4.47
N GLN A 145 21.78 22.90 -4.60
CA GLN A 145 22.68 23.23 -3.49
C GLN A 145 21.96 23.96 -2.37
N ASP A 146 21.01 24.83 -2.70
CA ASP A 146 20.18 25.52 -1.71
C ASP A 146 19.28 24.55 -0.96
N MET A 147 18.72 23.55 -1.66
CA MET A 147 17.94 22.48 -1.02
C MET A 147 18.80 21.62 -0.10
N ILE A 148 20.06 21.33 -0.45
CA ILE A 148 21.00 20.60 0.42
C ILE A 148 21.30 21.41 1.67
N LYS A 149 21.61 22.72 1.55
CA LYS A 149 21.85 23.60 2.70
C LYS A 149 20.62 23.70 3.62
N LEU A 150 19.43 23.77 3.02
CA LEU A 150 18.17 23.77 3.76
C LEU A 150 17.97 22.45 4.52
N GLU A 151 18.22 21.31 3.88
CA GLU A 151 18.12 19.98 4.51
C GLU A 151 19.15 19.83 5.65
N GLN A 152 20.39 20.30 5.47
CA GLN A 152 21.43 20.31 6.50
C GLN A 152 21.03 21.10 7.76
N LYS A 153 20.29 22.21 7.59
CA LYS A 153 19.74 22.98 8.72
C LYS A 153 18.55 22.27 9.36
N MET A 154 17.66 21.73 8.54
CA MET A 154 16.37 21.20 8.96
C MET A 154 16.46 19.82 9.64
N LEU A 155 17.33 18.92 9.17
CA LEU A 155 17.41 17.56 9.71
C LEU A 155 17.75 17.53 11.21
N PRO A 156 18.69 18.35 11.73
CA PRO A 156 18.90 18.49 13.17
C PRO A 156 17.67 18.97 13.94
N GLU A 157 16.90 19.90 13.39
CA GLU A 157 15.65 20.39 14.00
C GLU A 157 14.57 19.30 14.05
N LEU A 158 14.55 18.40 13.06
CA LEU A 158 13.62 17.28 12.99
C LEU A 158 14.05 16.10 13.88
N GLN A 159 15.35 15.94 14.13
CA GLN A 159 15.93 14.78 14.81
C GLN A 159 15.26 14.42 16.16
N PRO A 160 14.92 15.38 17.05
CA PRO A 160 14.25 15.08 18.31
C PRO A 160 12.89 14.41 18.15
N TYR A 161 12.21 14.68 17.03
CA TYR A 161 10.85 14.20 16.74
C TYR A 161 10.80 13.00 15.80
N THR A 162 11.94 12.58 15.23
CA THR A 162 12.01 11.52 14.22
C THR A 162 11.31 10.24 14.67
N GLN A 163 11.49 9.82 15.93
CA GLN A 163 10.90 8.56 16.40
C GLN A 163 9.37 8.63 16.39
N GLU A 164 8.80 9.63 17.06
CA GLU A 164 7.35 9.81 17.18
C GLU A 164 6.70 9.94 15.78
N ARG A 165 7.30 10.73 14.89
CA ARG A 165 6.76 10.96 13.55
C ARG A 165 6.89 9.74 12.65
N ALA A 166 7.98 8.99 12.77
CA ALA A 166 8.13 7.72 12.06
C ALA A 166 7.08 6.71 12.51
N GLU A 167 6.81 6.59 13.82
CA GLU A 167 5.76 5.73 14.38
C GLU A 167 4.38 6.15 13.86
N LYS A 168 4.04 7.44 13.91
CA LYS A 168 2.78 7.96 13.33
C LYS A 168 2.63 7.66 11.83
N LEU A 169 3.71 7.79 11.05
CA LEU A 169 3.67 7.46 9.62
C LEU A 169 3.46 5.95 9.40
N ILE A 170 4.07 5.10 10.22
CA ILE A 170 3.86 3.65 10.15
C ILE A 170 2.40 3.30 10.52
N ASP A 171 1.84 3.93 11.54
CA ASP A 171 0.44 3.75 11.93
C ASP A 171 -0.51 4.17 10.81
N LEU A 172 -0.23 5.29 10.13
CA LEU A 172 -0.98 5.71 8.95
C LEU A 172 -0.93 4.63 7.87
N LEU A 173 0.27 4.14 7.51
CA LEU A 173 0.44 3.11 6.49
C LEU A 173 -0.37 1.85 6.82
N GLN A 174 -0.30 1.39 8.08
CA GLN A 174 -1.05 0.23 8.55
C GLN A 174 -2.57 0.46 8.52
N SER A 175 -3.03 1.64 8.93
CA SER A 175 -4.46 2.02 8.89
C SER A 175 -5.04 2.01 7.46
N LYS A 176 -4.17 2.08 6.44
CA LYS A 176 -4.53 2.05 5.02
C LYS A 176 -4.18 0.72 4.34
N GLY A 177 -3.92 -0.34 5.11
CA GLY A 177 -3.72 -1.70 4.61
C GLY A 177 -2.31 -2.02 4.11
N THR A 178 -1.34 -1.11 4.31
CA THR A 178 0.07 -1.38 3.98
C THR A 178 0.69 -2.23 5.07
N THR A 179 1.07 -3.46 4.72
CA THR A 179 1.71 -4.41 5.67
C THR A 179 3.21 -4.56 5.42
N ILE A 180 3.72 -4.01 4.32
CA ILE A 180 5.12 -4.09 3.93
C ILE A 180 5.55 -2.71 3.47
N ALA A 181 6.63 -2.19 4.06
CA ALA A 181 7.23 -0.96 3.58
C ALA A 181 8.75 -1.04 3.46
N ARG A 182 9.30 -0.23 2.55
CA ARG A 182 10.73 0.04 2.41
C ARG A 182 10.96 1.53 2.62
N SER A 183 11.64 1.86 3.71
CA SER A 183 12.09 3.23 3.97
C SER A 183 13.52 3.43 3.46
N HIS A 184 13.73 4.59 2.86
CA HIS A 184 15.04 5.19 2.70
C HIS A 184 15.39 5.96 3.98
N CYS A 185 16.67 6.22 4.18
CA CYS A 185 17.18 7.05 5.26
C CYS A 185 18.34 7.87 4.71
N ASN A 186 18.31 9.18 4.92
CA ASN A 186 19.43 10.05 4.63
C ASN A 186 20.62 9.67 5.52
N ILE A 187 21.79 9.60 4.90
CA ILE A 187 23.10 9.45 5.56
C ILE A 187 23.94 10.62 5.03
N GLU A 188 24.20 11.59 5.89
CA GLU A 188 24.80 12.87 5.51
C GLU A 188 25.64 13.45 6.67
N PRO A 189 26.54 14.42 6.40
CA PRO A 189 27.56 14.87 7.37
C PRO A 189 27.04 15.42 8.70
N VAL A 190 25.85 16.02 8.74
CA VAL A 190 25.28 16.72 9.90
C VAL A 190 24.64 15.73 10.88
N SER A 191 23.80 14.83 10.39
CA SER A 191 23.08 13.84 11.22
C SER A 191 23.86 12.54 11.38
N GLY A 192 24.81 12.25 10.48
CA GLY A 192 25.56 11.00 10.42
C GLY A 192 24.64 9.78 10.42
N LEU A 193 24.84 8.87 11.38
CA LEU A 193 24.02 7.66 11.54
C LEU A 193 22.88 7.80 12.55
N LYS A 194 22.69 8.97 13.19
CA LYS A 194 21.76 9.15 14.30
C LYS A 194 20.32 8.80 13.90
N ILE A 195 19.86 9.40 12.81
CA ILE A 195 18.49 9.20 12.29
C ILE A 195 18.29 7.75 11.82
N CYS A 196 19.27 7.17 11.13
CA CYS A 196 19.19 5.76 10.72
C CYS A 196 19.01 4.80 11.91
N LYS A 197 19.74 5.03 13.01
CA LYS A 197 19.59 4.23 14.24
C LYS A 197 18.18 4.37 14.83
N ILE A 198 17.60 5.58 14.80
CA ILE A 198 16.22 5.82 15.25
C ILE A 198 15.23 5.07 14.36
N CYS A 199 15.28 5.23 13.03
CA CYS A 199 14.38 4.53 12.11
C CYS A 199 14.49 3.01 12.24
N ARG A 200 15.71 2.48 12.45
CA ARG A 200 15.92 1.04 12.68
C ARG A 200 15.27 0.58 13.99
N ARG A 201 15.27 1.41 15.04
CA ARG A 201 14.59 1.12 16.31
C ARG A 201 13.07 1.12 16.15
N CYS A 202 12.49 2.13 15.47
CA CYS A 202 11.06 2.18 15.16
C CYS A 202 10.61 0.91 14.44
N TRP A 203 11.35 0.48 13.40
CA TRP A 203 11.04 -0.75 12.66
C TRP A 203 11.08 -2.02 13.52
N ARG A 204 12.04 -2.10 14.45
CA ARG A 204 12.11 -3.24 15.39
C ARG A 204 10.95 -3.23 16.38
N GLY A 205 10.52 -2.05 16.84
CA GLY A 205 9.37 -1.89 17.72
C GLY A 205 8.08 -2.39 17.07
N VAL A 206 7.81 -1.94 15.85
CA VAL A 206 6.61 -2.33 15.07
C VAL A 206 6.57 -3.84 14.82
N ARG A 207 7.71 -4.46 14.48
CA ARG A 207 7.78 -5.93 14.32
C ARG A 207 7.44 -6.71 15.59
N ARG A 208 7.72 -6.17 16.78
CA ARG A 208 7.40 -6.81 18.06
C ARG A 208 5.94 -6.62 18.46
N ALA A 209 5.36 -5.47 18.14
CA ALA A 209 3.96 -5.15 18.44
C ALA A 209 2.97 -5.87 17.50
N SER A 210 3.39 -6.21 16.29
CA SER A 210 2.57 -6.94 15.32
C SER A 210 2.43 -8.41 15.74
N SER A 211 1.23 -8.84 16.17
CA SER A 211 0.90 -10.24 16.51
C SER A 211 0.96 -11.20 15.32
N VAL A 212 1.13 -10.67 14.09
CA VAL A 212 1.37 -11.46 12.88
C VAL A 212 2.82 -11.96 12.89
N LYS A 213 3.02 -13.22 13.31
CA LYS A 213 4.31 -13.92 13.20
C LYS A 213 4.80 -13.84 11.76
N SER A 214 5.81 -13.01 11.50
CA SER A 214 6.45 -12.95 10.18
C SER A 214 7.09 -14.30 9.87
N SER A 215 6.75 -14.88 8.73
CA SER A 215 7.44 -16.05 8.17
C SER A 215 8.96 -15.84 8.17
N PRO A 216 9.78 -16.85 8.52
CA PRO A 216 11.21 -16.67 8.86
C PRO A 216 12.12 -16.24 7.69
N SER A 217 11.61 -16.04 6.47
CA SER A 217 12.42 -15.76 5.28
C SER A 217 12.79 -14.28 5.04
N ARG A 218 12.49 -13.34 5.95
CA ARG A 218 12.71 -11.90 5.68
C ARG A 218 13.97 -11.33 6.33
N SER A 219 15.06 -11.40 5.57
CA SER A 219 16.30 -10.65 5.81
C SER A 219 16.02 -9.13 5.81
N THR A 220 16.54 -8.44 6.83
CA THR A 220 16.62 -6.98 6.83
C THR A 220 17.82 -6.60 5.97
N VAL A 221 17.60 -6.36 4.67
CA VAL A 221 18.67 -5.87 3.80
C VAL A 221 18.73 -4.36 3.92
N CYS A 222 19.70 -3.87 4.69
CA CYS A 222 20.15 -2.49 4.62
C CYS A 222 21.08 -2.40 3.41
N CYS A 223 20.57 -1.95 2.25
CA CYS A 223 21.41 -1.71 1.08
C CYS A 223 22.26 -0.44 1.30
N CYS A 224 23.38 -0.57 2.02
CA CYS A 224 24.48 0.37 1.89
C CYS A 224 25.22 0.06 0.58
N ARG A 225 24.77 0.63 -0.54
CA ARG A 225 25.63 0.66 -1.74
C ARG A 225 26.70 1.73 -1.52
N ASN A 226 27.82 1.32 -0.96
CA ASN A 226 29.06 2.09 -1.10
C ASN A 226 29.57 1.83 -2.51
N ARG A 227 29.35 2.78 -3.43
CA ARG A 227 30.16 2.88 -4.63
C ARG A 227 31.16 3.99 -4.35
N ASN A 228 32.41 3.62 -4.11
CA ASN A 228 33.53 4.50 -4.41
C ASN A 228 34.21 3.94 -5.68
N PRO A 229 34.87 4.82 -6.45
CA PRO A 229 35.02 4.73 -7.91
C PRO A 229 35.74 3.49 -8.42
#